data_AF-A0A661V065-F1
#
_entry.id   AF-A0A661V065-F1
#
_cell.length_a   1.000
_cell.length_b   1.000
_cell.length_c   1.000
_cell.angle_alpha   90.00
_cell.angle_beta   90.00
_cell.angle_gamma   90.00
#
_symmetry.space_group_name_H-M   'P 1'
#
loop_
_entity.id
_entity.type
_entity.pdbx_description
1 polymer ?
#
loop_
_entity_poly.entity_id
_entity_poly.type
_entity_poly.pdbx_seq_one_letter_code
_entity_poly.pdbx_strand_id
1 'polypeptide(L)' 'RKIGICGQAPSDFPEFAEFLVECGIDSMSLNPDVVLKTRLDVTEAEKRMKVKRMKAKRMKAKRMKAKR' A
#
# COMPACT_ATOMS: atom_id res chain seq x y z
N ARG A 1 16.74 0.94 -5.23
CA ARG A 1 16.84 -0.54 -5.21
C ARG A 1 15.42 -1.05 -5.42
N LYS A 2 15.13 -1.77 -6.51
CA LYS A 2 13.79 -2.31 -6.76
C LYS A 2 13.68 -3.63 -6.01
N ILE A 3 12.90 -3.65 -4.93
CA ILE A 3 12.61 -4.88 -4.20
C ILE A 3 11.52 -5.60 -4.99
N GLY A 4 11.78 -6.85 -5.36
CA GLY A 4 10.86 -7.71 -6.10
C GLY A 4 10.52 -8.92 -5.26
N ILE A 5 9.23 -9.22 -5.09
CA ILE A 5 8.78 -10.47 -4.45
C ILE A 5 8.27 -11.45 -5.52
N CYS A 6 8.65 -12.73 -5.39
CA CYS A 6 8.15 -13.82 -6.22
C CYS A 6 7.59 -14.93 -5.32
N GLY A 7 6.49 -15.54 -5.75
CA GLY A 7 5.82 -16.63 -5.03
C GLY A 7 4.30 -16.56 -5.17
N GLN A 8 3.61 -17.63 -4.78
CA GLN A 8 2.14 -17.66 -4.76
C GLN A 8 1.54 -16.84 -3.61
N ALA A 9 2.35 -16.43 -2.62
CA ALA A 9 1.90 -15.72 -1.41
C ALA A 9 1.04 -14.45 -1.66
N PRO A 10 1.35 -13.55 -2.62
CA PRO A 10 0.49 -12.40 -2.91
C PRO A 10 -0.69 -12.74 -3.84
N SER A 11 -0.75 -13.98 -4.33
CA SER A 11 -1.87 -14.52 -5.13
C SER A 11 -2.96 -15.11 -4.23
N ASP A 12 -2.55 -15.76 -3.12
CA ASP A 12 -3.47 -16.42 -2.19
C ASP A 12 -3.98 -15.51 -1.07
N PHE A 13 -3.20 -14.49 -0.67
CA PHE A 13 -3.53 -13.62 0.47
C PHE A 13 -3.56 -12.13 0.08
N PRO A 14 -4.75 -11.50 0.00
CA PRO A 14 -4.86 -10.06 -0.29
C PRO A 14 -4.25 -9.20 0.83
N GLU A 15 -4.31 -9.66 2.09
CA GLU A 15 -3.63 -8.99 3.22
C GLU A 15 -2.11 -8.90 3.02
N PHE A 16 -1.52 -9.89 2.36
CA PHE A 16 -0.09 -9.88 2.05
C PHE A 16 0.22 -8.83 0.98
N ALA A 17 -0.63 -8.67 -0.04
CA ALA A 17 -0.49 -7.60 -1.02
C ALA A 17 -0.58 -6.21 -0.37
N GLU A 18 -1.51 -6.00 0.56
CA GLU A 18 -1.59 -4.75 1.33
C GLU A 18 -0.31 -4.49 2.14
N PHE A 19 0.22 -5.51 2.80
CA PHE A 19 1.47 -5.42 3.56
C PHE A 19 2.66 -5.06 2.67
N LEU A 20 2.77 -5.66 1.48
CA LEU A 20 3.84 -5.36 0.53
C LEU A 20 3.76 -3.92 -0.01
N VAL A 21 2.55 -3.41 -0.23
CA VAL A 21 2.30 -2.00 -0.59
C VAL A 21 2.69 -1.08 0.57
N GLU A 22 2.40 -1.47 1.81
CA GLU A 22 2.82 -0.72 3.00
C GLU A 22 4.35 -0.71 3.19
N CYS A 23 5.01 -1.83 2.90
CA CYS A 23 6.48 -1.92 2.85
C CYS A 23 7.09 -1.08 1.72
N GLY A 24 6.31 -0.64 0.74
CA GLY A 24 6.78 0.18 -0.37
C GLY A 24 7.52 -0.62 -1.44
N ILE A 25 7.07 -1.84 -1.72
CA ILE A 25 7.62 -2.66 -2.81
C ILE A 25 7.27 -2.04 -4.17
N ASP A 26 8.30 -1.85 -5.00
CA ASP A 26 8.17 -1.28 -6.35
C ASP A 26 7.70 -2.28 -7.41
N SER A 27 7.94 -3.59 -7.21
CA SER A 27 7.63 -4.62 -8.20
C SER A 27 7.24 -5.95 -7.56
N MET A 28 6.24 -6.62 -8.12
CA MET A 28 5.73 -7.91 -7.64
C MET A 28 5.42 -8.79 -8.85
N SER A 29 5.92 -10.03 -8.84
CA SER A 29 5.65 -11.01 -9.89
C SER A 29 4.49 -11.89 -9.46
N LEU A 30 3.39 -11.85 -10.22
CA LEU A 30 2.15 -12.58 -9.94
C LEU A 30 1.71 -13.38 -11.15
N ASN A 31 0.91 -14.42 -10.93
CA ASN A 31 0.23 -15.10 -12.02
C ASN A 31 -0.78 -14.15 -12.69
N PRO A 32 -0.94 -14.22 -14.02
CA PRO A 32 -1.84 -13.34 -14.76
C PRO A 32 -3.30 -13.45 -14.29
N ASP A 33 -3.72 -14.63 -13.84
CA ASP A 33 -5.09 -14.88 -13.36
C ASP A 33 -5.43 -14.08 -12.10
N VAL A 34 -4.43 -13.85 -11.23
CA VAL A 34 -4.61 -13.09 -9.98
C VAL A 34 -4.19 -11.64 -10.09
N VAL A 35 -3.39 -11.26 -11.09
CA VAL A 35 -2.83 -9.90 -11.22
C VAL A 35 -3.92 -8.83 -11.28
N LEU A 36 -5.07 -9.14 -11.88
CA LEU A 36 -6.21 -8.25 -11.97
C LEU A 36 -6.84 -8.01 -10.60
N LYS A 37 -7.05 -9.07 -9.83
CA LYS A 37 -7.61 -9.00 -8.47
C LYS A 37 -6.67 -8.24 -7.55
N THR A 38 -5.38 -8.62 -7.53
CA THR A 38 -4.38 -7.94 -6.70
C THR A 38 -4.24 -6.47 -7.07
N ARG A 39 -4.35 -6.08 -8.35
CA ARG A 39 -4.33 -4.66 -8.74
C ARG A 39 -5.50 -3.85 -8.17
N LEU A 40 -6.69 -4.43 -8.12
CA LEU A 40 -7.86 -3.77 -7.54
C LEU A 40 -7.65 -3.58 -6.02
N ASP A 41 -7.19 -4.62 -5.34
CA ASP A 41 -6.91 -4.59 -3.90
C ASP A 41 -5.82 -3.56 -3.56
N VAL A 42 -4.71 -3.57 -4.32
CA VAL A 42 -3.61 -2.59 -4.19
C VAL A 42 -4.12 -1.17 -4.41
N THR A 43 -4.95 -0.94 -5.42
CA THR A 43 -5.50 0.39 -5.70
C THR A 43 -6.37 0.90 -4.55
N GLU A 44 -7.16 0.02 -3.93
CA GLU A 44 -7.96 0.38 -2.76
C GLU A 44 -7.08 0.66 -1.54
N ALA A 45 -6.08 -0.18 -1.29
CA ALA A 45 -5.10 -0.02 -0.23
C ALA A 45 -4.34 1.31 -0.37
N GLU A 46 -3.86 1.63 -1.58
CA GLU A 46 -3.18 2.90 -1.87
C GLU A 46 -4.08 4.12 -1.62
N LYS A 47 -5.36 4.06 -2.02
CA LYS A 47 -6.34 5.13 -1.75
C LYS A 47 -6.54 5.31 -0.25
N ARG A 48 -6.75 4.22 0.49
CA ARG A 48 -6.92 4.24 1.95
C ARG A 48 -5.69 4.84 2.64
N MET A 49 -4.49 4.48 2.18
CA MET A 49 -3.23 5.00 2.69
C MET A 49 -3.02 6.49 2.36
N LYS A 50 -3.38 6.94 1.15
CA LYS A 50 -3.35 8.37 0.79
C LYS A 50 -4.24 9.20 1.72
N VAL A 51 -5.45 8.72 2.02
CA VAL A 51 -6.38 9.40 2.96
C VAL A 51 -5.81 9.41 4.38
N LYS A 52 -5.32 8.28 4.90
CA LYS A 52 -4.65 8.20 6.21
C LYS A 52 -3.48 9.17 6.30
N ARG A 53 -2.61 9.20 5.28
CA ARG A 53 -1.43 10.07 5.21
C ARG A 53 -1.79 11.55 5.16
N MET A 54 -2.84 11.93 4.41
CA MET A 54 -3.36 13.30 4.39
C MET A 54 -3.94 13.72 5.75
N LYS A 55 -4.76 12.87 6.38
CA LYS A 55 -5.32 13.15 7.71
C LYS A 55 -4.21 13.31 8.76
N ALA A 56 -3.21 12.43 8.76
CA ALA A 56 -2.05 12.49 9.65
C ALA A 56 -1.24 13.79 9.45
N LYS A 57 -0.96 14.18 8.20
CA LYS A 57 -0.28 15.45 7.88
C LYS A 57 -1.08 16.66 8.38
N ARG A 58 -2.41 16.68 8.15
CA ARG A 58 -3.28 17.77 8.59
C ARG A 58 -3.33 17.89 10.12
N MET A 59 -3.37 16.77 10.83
CA MET A 59 -3.30 16.77 12.30
C MET A 59 -1.94 17.25 12.82
N LYS A 60 -0.82 16.80 12.25
CA LYS A 60 0.52 17.30 12.59
C LYS A 60 0.64 18.81 12.36
N ALA A 61 0.18 19.30 11.21
CA ALA A 61 0.21 20.72 10.88
C ALA A 61 -0.62 21.57 11.85
N LYS A 62 -1.84 21.11 12.21
CA LYS A 62 -2.67 21.78 13.22
C LYS A 62 -2.00 21.82 14.60
N ARG A 63 -1.41 20.70 15.03
CA ARG A 63 -0.73 20.58 16.34
C ARG A 63 0.54 21.44 16.41
N MET A 64 1.24 21.61 15.28
CA MET A 64 2.41 22.50 15.18
C MET A 64 2.01 23.98 15.21
N LYS A 65 0.87 24.36 14.61
CA LYS A 65 0.30 25.72 14.71
C LYS A 65 -0.22 26.06 16.09
N ALA A 66 -0.78 25.09 16.82
CA ALA A 66 -1.32 25.31 18.17
C ALA A 66 -0.24 25.39 19.27
N LYS A 67 1.00 25.01 18.95
CA LYS A 67 2.17 25.06 19.86
C LYS A 67 3.03 26.32 19.66
N ARG A 68 2.61 27.22 18.76
CA ARG A 68 3.32 28.42 18.35
C ARG A 68 2.45 29.62 18.68
#